data_AF-F1LH94-F1
#
_entry.id   AF-F1LH94-F1
#
_cell.length_a   1.000
_cell.length_b   1.000
_cell.length_c   1.000
_cell.angle_alpha   90.00
_cell.angle_beta   90.00
_cell.angle_gamma   90.00
#
_symmetry.space_group_name_H-M   'P 1'
#
loop_
_entity.id
_entity.type
_entity.pdbx_description
1 polymer ?
#
loop_
_entity_poly.entity_id
_entity_poly.type
_entity_poly.pdbx_seq_one_letter_code
_entity_poly.pdbx_strand_id
1 'polypeptide(L)'
;MDVVTEPPVDEIVGETVKKTRMGYAPIKKEYLIEGKTTIDPSSADDSDVVGRPKKANENESGKKIKRRGVNRERGKKMAKARAEVRERHTRLCASMVTNKPCKYGDKCTSLHSIDKYLAIKPADLGPSCYIFQQRGQCPFSYACRFAKSHTND
;
A
#
# COMPACT_ATOMS: atom_id res chain seq x y z
N MET A 1 8.40 62.85 -0.14
CA MET A 1 8.22 62.33 1.25
C MET A 1 6.95 61.52 1.18
N ASP A 2 7.08 60.39 0.49
CA ASP A 2 5.95 59.63 -0.01
C ASP A 2 5.61 58.58 1.03
N VAL A 3 4.42 58.75 1.61
CA VAL A 3 3.89 57.97 2.72
C VAL A 3 3.61 56.56 2.22
N VAL A 4 4.41 55.61 2.72
CA VAL A 4 4.18 54.17 2.53
C VAL A 4 2.91 53.80 3.27
N THR A 5 1.82 53.61 2.54
CA THR A 5 0.60 52.97 3.05
C THR A 5 0.81 51.46 3.03
N GLU A 6 0.99 50.86 4.20
CA GLU A 6 0.98 49.41 4.37
C GLU A 6 -0.46 48.88 4.19
N PRO A 7 -0.67 47.74 3.48
CA PRO A 7 -1.97 47.12 3.36
C PRO A 7 -2.38 46.43 4.67
N PRO A 8 -3.68 46.35 4.98
CA PRO A 8 -4.16 45.76 6.23
C PRO A 8 -3.85 44.26 6.27
N VAL A 9 -3.29 43.82 7.38
CA VAL A 9 -3.09 42.40 7.70
C VAL A 9 -4.44 41.76 7.96
N ASP A 10 -4.87 40.87 7.05
CA ASP A 10 -6.10 40.10 7.20
C ASP A 10 -6.03 39.24 8.48
N GLU A 11 -6.90 39.57 9.42
CA GLU A 11 -7.12 38.84 10.66
C GLU A 11 -7.52 37.39 10.33
N ILE A 12 -6.68 36.44 10.74
CA ILE A 12 -7.02 35.01 10.72
C ILE A 12 -8.10 34.81 11.80
N VAL A 13 -9.37 34.88 11.39
CA VAL A 13 -10.52 34.55 12.23
C VAL A 13 -10.38 33.08 12.65
N GLY A 14 -10.03 32.88 13.92
CA GLY A 14 -9.83 31.57 14.53
C GLY A 14 -11.09 30.72 14.43
N GLU A 15 -11.08 29.73 13.54
CA GLU A 15 -12.14 28.74 13.45
C GLU A 15 -12.10 27.84 14.69
N THR A 16 -13.19 27.84 15.45
CA THR A 16 -13.31 27.06 16.67
C THR A 16 -13.21 25.56 16.38
N VAL A 17 -12.08 24.95 16.72
CA VAL A 17 -11.85 23.51 16.57
C VAL A 17 -12.80 22.76 17.50
N LYS A 18 -13.92 22.30 16.96
CA LYS A 18 -14.84 21.41 17.68
C LYS A 18 -14.06 20.14 18.06
N LYS A 19 -13.96 19.84 19.36
CA LYS A 19 -13.34 18.60 19.86
C LYS A 19 -14.03 17.40 19.21
N THR A 20 -13.36 16.78 18.24
CA THR A 20 -13.81 15.52 17.65
C THR A 20 -13.58 14.38 18.64
N ARG A 21 -14.42 13.36 18.60
CA ARG A 21 -14.19 12.13 19.39
C ARG A 21 -12.87 11.50 18.93
N MET A 22 -12.12 10.92 19.87
CA MET A 22 -10.88 10.20 19.57
C MET A 22 -11.14 9.12 18.50
N GLY A 23 -10.42 9.19 17.39
CA GLY A 23 -10.60 8.31 16.22
C GLY A 23 -11.52 8.86 15.11
N TYR A 24 -11.99 10.10 15.21
CA TYR A 24 -12.79 10.75 14.15
C TYR A 24 -11.98 11.81 13.39
N ALA A 25 -11.90 11.66 12.07
CA ALA A 25 -11.21 12.58 11.15
C ALA A 25 -12.22 13.22 10.18
N PRO A 26 -12.72 14.43 10.49
CA PRO A 26 -13.65 15.13 9.59
C PRO A 26 -12.93 15.60 8.32
N ILE A 27 -13.61 15.49 7.18
CA ILE A 27 -13.20 16.09 5.92
C ILE A 27 -13.67 17.55 5.93
N LYS A 28 -12.82 18.50 5.50
CA LYS A 28 -13.26 19.90 5.38
C LYS A 28 -14.37 20.01 4.32
N LYS A 29 -15.34 20.89 4.56
CA LYS A 29 -16.50 21.07 3.68
C LYS A 29 -16.12 21.41 2.24
N GLU A 30 -15.01 22.13 2.04
CA GLU A 30 -14.46 22.47 0.71
C GLU A 30 -14.09 21.24 -0.14
N TYR A 31 -13.86 20.07 0.48
CA TYR A 31 -13.58 18.81 -0.22
C TYR A 31 -14.79 17.86 -0.26
N LEU A 32 -15.96 18.29 0.24
CA LEU A 32 -17.17 17.49 0.22
C LEU A 32 -17.99 17.85 -1.03
N ILE A 33 -18.13 16.90 -1.96
CA ILE A 33 -18.98 17.08 -3.14
C ILE A 33 -20.44 16.94 -2.69
N GLU A 34 -21.25 17.98 -2.92
CA GLU A 34 -22.69 17.96 -2.63
C GLU A 34 -23.41 17.04 -3.62
N GLY A 35 -23.51 15.75 -3.27
CA GLY A 35 -24.26 14.77 -4.05
C GLY A 35 -25.77 14.94 -3.85
N LYS A 36 -26.49 15.42 -4.87
CA LYS A 36 -27.95 15.20 -5.00
C LYS A 36 -28.17 13.71 -5.29
N THR A 37 -28.40 12.92 -4.24
CA THR A 37 -28.70 11.51 -4.40
C THR A 37 -30.21 11.32 -4.61
N THR A 38 -30.65 11.18 -5.86
CA THR A 38 -31.89 10.45 -6.16
C THR A 38 -31.57 8.97 -6.01
N ILE A 39 -31.75 8.44 -4.79
CA ILE A 39 -31.57 7.01 -4.51
C ILE A 39 -32.94 6.37 -4.72
N ASP A 40 -33.10 5.60 -5.79
CA ASP A 40 -34.19 4.65 -5.93
C ASP A 40 -34.07 3.58 -4.83
N PRO A 41 -35.13 3.26 -4.07
CA PRO A 41 -35.06 2.42 -2.87
C PRO A 41 -34.83 0.92 -3.14
N SER A 42 -34.41 0.54 -4.35
CA SER A 42 -34.25 -0.87 -4.74
C SER A 42 -32.84 -1.46 -4.55
N SER A 43 -31.91 -0.73 -3.94
CA SER A 43 -30.54 -1.25 -3.72
C SER A 43 -30.08 -1.00 -2.28
N ALA A 44 -30.74 -1.64 -1.32
CA ALA A 44 -30.23 -1.76 0.05
C ALA A 44 -29.31 -3.00 0.12
N ASP A 45 -28.01 -2.79 -0.03
CA ASP A 45 -26.97 -3.71 0.47
C ASP A 45 -26.32 -3.10 1.71
N ASP A 46 -25.98 -4.00 2.62
CA ASP A 46 -25.94 -3.87 4.08
C ASP A 46 -24.83 -2.94 4.59
N SER A 47 -25.19 -2.03 5.51
CA SER A 47 -24.26 -1.08 6.12
C SER A 47 -23.38 -1.75 7.18
N ASP A 48 -22.08 -1.85 6.90
CA ASP A 48 -21.02 -2.34 7.79
C ASP A 48 -20.94 -1.52 9.11
N VAL A 49 -21.55 -2.03 10.19
CA VAL A 49 -21.38 -1.53 11.55
C VAL A 49 -20.15 -2.18 12.22
N VAL A 50 -19.04 -1.45 12.29
CA VAL A 50 -17.82 -1.93 12.97
C VAL A 50 -17.82 -1.49 14.45
N GLY A 51 -18.03 -2.46 15.33
CA GLY A 51 -17.73 -2.38 16.77
C GLY A 51 -17.33 -3.76 17.31
N ARG A 52 -16.12 -3.88 17.88
CA ARG A 52 -15.52 -5.14 18.40
C ARG A 52 -15.32 -5.01 19.92
N PRO A 53 -15.25 -6.07 20.76
CA PRO A 53 -15.56 -7.50 20.59
C PRO A 53 -16.70 -7.98 21.55
N LYS A 54 -17.50 -8.97 21.16
CA LYS A 54 -18.20 -9.82 22.15
C LYS A 54 -17.64 -11.24 22.10
N LYS A 55 -17.40 -11.74 23.31
CA LYS A 55 -16.84 -13.05 23.66
C LYS A 55 -17.58 -14.20 22.96
N ALA A 56 -16.89 -15.33 22.86
CA ALA A 56 -17.35 -16.57 22.24
C ALA A 56 -18.83 -16.86 22.54
N ASN A 57 -19.65 -16.93 21.49
CA ASN A 57 -20.93 -17.63 21.57
C ASN A 57 -20.67 -19.07 21.17
N GLU A 58 -20.43 -19.90 22.18
CA GLU A 58 -20.65 -21.34 22.09
C GLU A 58 -22.16 -21.56 22.24
N ASN A 59 -22.80 -22.21 21.27
CA ASN A 59 -24.10 -22.81 21.55
C ASN A 59 -23.88 -24.04 22.44
N GLU A 60 -24.91 -24.48 23.17
CA GLU A 60 -24.96 -25.67 24.06
C GLU A 60 -24.51 -27.02 23.43
N SER A 61 -23.95 -27.02 22.22
CA SER A 61 -23.41 -28.19 21.53
C SER A 61 -21.93 -28.06 21.14
N GLY A 62 -21.19 -27.08 21.68
CA GLY A 62 -19.73 -26.93 21.49
C GLY A 62 -19.26 -26.68 20.04
N LYS A 63 -20.19 -26.46 19.09
CA LYS A 63 -19.86 -26.24 17.68
C LYS A 63 -19.61 -24.76 17.43
N LYS A 64 -18.38 -24.43 17.02
CA LYS A 64 -17.97 -23.09 16.57
C LYS A 64 -18.97 -22.58 15.52
N ILE A 65 -19.67 -21.48 15.83
CA ILE A 65 -20.52 -20.77 14.87
C ILE A 65 -19.63 -20.30 13.72
N LYS A 66 -19.73 -20.97 12.57
CA LYS A 66 -19.06 -20.52 11.34
C LYS A 66 -19.69 -19.19 10.96
N ARG A 67 -18.93 -18.09 11.06
CA ARG A 67 -19.34 -16.80 10.47
C ARG A 67 -19.68 -17.05 9.00
N ARG A 68 -20.97 -16.96 8.65
CA ARG A 68 -21.41 -17.04 7.25
C ARG A 68 -20.80 -15.85 6.50
N GLY A 69 -20.35 -16.06 5.26
CA GLY A 69 -19.85 -14.99 4.38
C GLY A 69 -18.38 -15.04 3.95
N VAL A 70 -17.55 -15.98 4.44
CA VAL A 70 -16.15 -16.07 3.94
C VAL A 70 -16.13 -16.74 2.57
N ASN A 71 -15.97 -15.95 1.51
CA ASN A 71 -15.73 -16.48 0.15
C ASN A 71 -14.37 -17.20 0.11
N ARG A 72 -14.40 -18.52 0.35
CA ARG A 72 -13.22 -19.40 0.35
C ARG A 72 -12.52 -19.44 -1.01
N GLU A 73 -13.24 -19.16 -2.10
CA GLU A 73 -12.63 -19.12 -3.43
C GLU A 73 -11.73 -17.89 -3.62
N ARG A 74 -12.03 -16.77 -2.96
CA ARG A 74 -11.22 -15.54 -3.06
C ARG A 74 -9.75 -15.82 -2.71
N GLY A 75 -9.50 -16.62 -1.67
CA GLY A 75 -8.15 -17.02 -1.29
C GLY A 75 -7.45 -17.84 -2.36
N LYS A 76 -8.14 -18.82 -2.96
CA LYS A 76 -7.60 -19.65 -4.05
C LYS A 76 -7.30 -18.81 -5.29
N LYS A 77 -8.23 -17.94 -5.68
CA LYS A 77 -8.08 -17.01 -6.82
C LYS A 77 -6.88 -16.07 -6.61
N MET A 78 -6.72 -15.51 -5.42
CA MET A 78 -5.57 -14.65 -5.09
C MET A 78 -4.23 -15.42 -5.07
N ALA A 79 -4.22 -16.64 -4.54
CA ALA A 79 -3.03 -17.49 -4.56
C ALA A 79 -2.59 -17.83 -6.00
N LYS A 80 -3.55 -18.18 -6.86
CA LYS A 80 -3.30 -18.42 -8.29
C LYS A 80 -2.74 -17.18 -8.98
N ALA A 81 -3.36 -16.02 -8.80
CA ALA A 81 -2.88 -14.77 -9.37
C ALA A 81 -1.45 -14.42 -8.92
N ARG A 82 -1.11 -14.66 -7.65
CA ARG A 82 0.26 -14.45 -7.13
C ARG A 82 1.27 -15.39 -7.77
N ALA A 83 0.91 -16.66 -8.02
CA ALA A 83 1.77 -17.61 -8.70
C ALA A 83 2.01 -17.18 -10.16
N GLU A 84 0.95 -16.80 -10.86
CA GLU A 84 1.03 -16.34 -12.25
C GLU A 84 1.91 -15.09 -12.41
N VAL A 85 1.79 -14.11 -11.50
CA VAL A 85 2.67 -12.93 -11.48
C VAL A 85 4.13 -13.30 -11.15
N ARG A 86 4.35 -14.38 -10.41
CA ARG A 86 5.69 -14.87 -10.10
C ARG A 86 6.35 -15.54 -11.30
N GLU A 87 5.57 -16.25 -12.10
CA GLU A 87 6.06 -16.90 -13.32
C GLU A 87 6.32 -15.89 -14.45
N ARG A 88 5.48 -14.86 -14.58
CA ARG A 88 5.63 -13.83 -15.62
C ARG A 88 6.87 -12.93 -15.46
N HIS A 89 7.33 -12.72 -14.25
CA HIS A 89 8.45 -11.82 -13.99
C HIS A 89 9.64 -12.58 -13.42
N THR A 90 10.74 -12.59 -14.17
CA THR A 90 12.03 -13.07 -13.70
C THR A 90 12.50 -12.24 -12.51
N ARG A 91 13.01 -12.91 -11.46
CA ARG A 91 13.46 -12.25 -10.22
C ARG A 91 14.88 -12.67 -9.90
N LEU A 92 15.65 -11.72 -9.39
CA LEU A 92 16.93 -11.99 -8.75
C LEU A 92 16.71 -12.69 -7.41
N CYS A 93 17.54 -13.67 -7.08
CA CYS A 93 17.46 -14.32 -5.78
C CYS A 93 17.80 -13.35 -4.65
N ALA A 94 16.95 -13.28 -3.62
CA ALA A 94 17.14 -12.38 -2.47
C ALA A 94 18.42 -12.70 -1.68
N SER A 95 18.87 -13.96 -1.69
CA SER A 95 20.13 -14.38 -1.10
C SER A 95 21.32 -13.67 -1.77
N MET A 96 21.29 -13.45 -3.08
CA MET A 96 22.36 -12.70 -3.75
C MET A 96 22.33 -11.21 -3.42
N VAL A 97 21.13 -10.61 -3.34
CA VAL A 97 21.00 -9.21 -2.91
C VAL A 97 21.59 -8.99 -1.52
N THR A 98 21.48 -10.01 -0.65
CA THR A 98 22.00 -9.97 0.72
C THR A 98 23.39 -10.58 0.89
N ASN A 99 24.06 -11.00 -0.20
CA ASN A 99 25.35 -11.69 -0.21
C ASN A 99 25.41 -12.90 0.73
N LYS A 100 24.34 -13.68 0.78
CA LYS A 100 24.22 -14.91 1.58
C LYS A 100 24.06 -16.12 0.66
N PRO A 101 24.48 -17.31 1.09
CA PRO A 101 24.21 -18.53 0.33
C PRO A 101 22.70 -18.76 0.17
N CYS A 102 22.29 -19.18 -1.02
CA CYS A 102 20.89 -19.50 -1.29
C CYS A 102 20.50 -20.81 -0.60
N LYS A 103 19.46 -20.76 0.24
CA LYS A 103 18.93 -21.95 0.95
C LYS A 103 18.37 -23.02 0.01
N TYR A 104 18.00 -22.62 -1.21
CA TYR A 104 17.39 -23.51 -2.21
C TYR A 104 18.40 -24.09 -3.21
N GLY A 105 19.64 -23.58 -3.24
CA GLY A 105 20.66 -24.00 -4.20
C GLY A 105 20.13 -24.00 -5.63
N ASP A 106 20.38 -25.07 -6.37
CA ASP A 106 20.00 -25.21 -7.78
C ASP A 106 18.49 -25.37 -8.01
N LYS A 107 17.72 -25.66 -6.95
CA LYS A 107 16.25 -25.74 -7.02
C LYS A 107 15.58 -24.35 -6.88
N CYS A 108 16.36 -23.27 -6.83
CA CYS A 108 15.82 -21.94 -6.72
C CYS A 108 15.07 -21.54 -8.01
N THR A 109 13.85 -21.02 -7.86
CA THR A 109 13.05 -20.49 -8.98
C THR A 109 13.49 -19.09 -9.40
N SER A 110 14.38 -18.45 -8.63
CA SER A 110 14.95 -17.14 -8.93
C SER A 110 16.33 -17.27 -9.57
N LEU A 111 16.73 -16.27 -10.34
CA LEU A 111 18.04 -16.26 -10.99
C LEU A 111 19.16 -16.08 -9.96
N HIS A 112 20.27 -16.79 -10.19
CA HIS A 112 21.51 -16.75 -9.42
C HIS A 112 22.67 -15.99 -10.11
N SER A 113 22.38 -15.24 -11.18
CA SER A 113 23.38 -14.41 -11.85
C SER A 113 22.82 -13.01 -12.02
N ILE A 114 23.61 -12.01 -11.62
CA ILE A 114 23.25 -10.59 -11.72
C ILE A 114 23.19 -10.17 -13.18
N ASP A 115 24.20 -10.54 -13.99
CA ASP A 115 24.28 -10.16 -15.41
C ASP A 115 23.08 -10.69 -16.20
N LYS A 116 22.72 -11.97 -16.00
CA LYS A 116 21.54 -12.57 -16.62
C LYS A 116 20.26 -11.86 -16.23
N TYR A 117 20.16 -11.44 -14.97
CA TYR A 117 18.99 -10.70 -14.51
C TYR A 117 18.94 -9.29 -15.11
N LEU A 118 20.05 -8.56 -15.15
CA LEU A 118 20.12 -7.21 -15.72
C LEU A 118 19.80 -7.18 -17.22
N ALA A 119 20.17 -8.23 -17.96
CA ALA A 119 19.83 -8.37 -19.39
C ALA A 119 18.31 -8.54 -19.64
N ILE A 120 17.60 -9.21 -18.73
CA ILE A 120 16.15 -9.45 -18.86
C ILE A 120 15.34 -8.32 -18.21
N LYS A 121 15.95 -7.62 -17.24
CA LYS A 121 15.29 -6.57 -16.46
C LYS A 121 14.79 -5.45 -17.38
N PRO A 122 13.54 -4.97 -17.20
CA PRO A 122 13.04 -3.82 -17.94
C PRO A 122 13.85 -2.56 -17.61
N ALA A 123 13.81 -1.58 -18.52
CA ALA A 123 14.45 -0.29 -18.33
C ALA A 123 13.97 0.40 -17.03
N ASP A 124 14.87 1.16 -16.43
CA ASP A 124 14.58 1.92 -15.22
C ASP A 124 13.53 3.01 -15.48
N LEU A 125 12.73 3.31 -14.46
CA LEU A 125 11.60 4.25 -14.57
C LEU A 125 12.02 5.73 -14.67
N GLY A 126 13.26 6.05 -14.34
CA GLY A 126 13.72 7.43 -14.25
C GLY A 126 15.17 7.52 -13.77
N PRO A 127 15.66 8.75 -13.54
CA PRO A 127 17.07 9.02 -13.29
C PRO A 127 17.52 8.77 -11.84
N SER A 128 16.62 8.85 -10.85
CA SER A 128 16.99 8.80 -9.44
C SER A 128 16.09 7.89 -8.60
N CYS A 129 16.72 7.17 -7.67
CA CYS A 129 16.02 6.38 -6.65
C CYS A 129 15.82 7.20 -5.38
N TYR A 130 14.56 7.48 -5.03
CA TYR A 130 14.23 8.21 -3.79
C TYR A 130 14.77 7.51 -2.54
N ILE A 131 14.68 6.18 -2.46
CA ILE A 131 15.16 5.41 -1.30
C ILE A 131 16.67 5.59 -1.12
N PHE A 132 17.42 5.49 -2.21
CA PHE A 132 18.87 5.67 -2.19
C PHE A 132 19.25 7.11 -1.82
N GLN A 133 18.55 8.11 -2.37
CA GLN A 133 18.82 9.51 -2.07
C GLN A 133 18.62 9.85 -0.59
N GLN A 134 17.59 9.28 0.05
CA GLN A 134 17.29 9.55 1.46
C GLN A 134 18.13 8.73 2.43
N ARG A 135 18.51 7.50 2.08
CA ARG A 135 19.17 6.55 3.00
C ARG A 135 20.61 6.23 2.66
N GLY A 136 21.11 6.63 1.49
CA GLY A 136 22.40 6.20 0.94
C GLY A 136 22.48 4.71 0.59
N GLN A 137 21.42 3.93 0.85
CA GLN A 137 21.39 2.50 0.59
C GLN A 137 19.99 2.06 0.16
N CYS A 138 19.94 1.27 -0.93
CA CYS A 138 18.71 0.69 -1.44
C CYS A 138 18.65 -0.81 -1.06
N PRO A 139 17.63 -1.27 -0.31
CA PRO A 139 17.50 -2.69 0.06
C PRO A 139 17.24 -3.60 -1.15
N PHE A 140 16.79 -3.02 -2.28
CA PHE A 140 16.53 -3.75 -3.51
C PHE A 140 17.77 -3.92 -4.40
N SER A 141 18.85 -3.15 -4.16
CA SER A 141 20.11 -3.22 -4.92
C SER A 141 19.87 -3.36 -6.44
N TYR A 142 20.50 -4.32 -7.12
CA TYR A 142 20.33 -4.61 -8.55
C TYR A 142 18.88 -4.86 -9.00
N ALA A 143 17.99 -5.30 -8.10
CA ALA A 143 16.56 -5.50 -8.37
C ALA A 143 15.72 -4.20 -8.28
N CYS A 144 16.31 -3.07 -7.90
CA CYS A 144 15.64 -1.77 -7.86
C CYS A 144 15.19 -1.34 -9.27
N ARG A 145 14.03 -0.67 -9.38
CA ARG A 145 13.53 -0.06 -10.64
C ARG A 145 14.30 1.19 -11.09
N PHE A 146 15.31 1.58 -10.32
CA PHE A 146 16.21 2.70 -10.54
C PHE A 146 17.65 2.22 -10.29
N ALA A 147 17.96 0.97 -10.64
CA ALA A 147 19.26 0.39 -10.29
C ALA A 147 20.40 1.24 -10.86
N LYS A 148 20.29 1.71 -12.11
CA LYS A 148 21.30 2.57 -12.76
C LYS A 148 21.65 3.82 -11.95
N SER A 149 20.77 4.33 -11.09
CA SER A 149 21.06 5.52 -10.29
C SER A 149 21.99 5.25 -9.11
N HIS A 150 22.17 3.99 -8.71
CA HIS A 150 22.91 3.62 -7.51
C HIS A 150 23.68 2.29 -7.62
N THR A 151 23.69 1.68 -8.80
CA THR A 151 24.59 0.60 -9.20
C THR A 151 25.47 1.17 -10.30
N ASN A 152 26.31 2.13 -9.94
CA ASN A 152 27.45 2.51 -10.78
C ASN A 152 28.54 1.46 -10.53
N ASP A 153 29.08 0.89 -11.61
CA ASP A 153 30.33 0.13 -11.57
C ASP A 153 31.47 0.96 -10.97
#